data_AF-A0A4U2Z9N6-F1
#
_entry.id   AF-A0A4U2Z9N6-F1
#
_cell.length_a   1.000
_cell.length_b   1.000
_cell.length_c   1.000
_cell.angle_alpha   90.00
_cell.angle_beta   90.00
_cell.angle_gamma   90.00
#
_symmetry.space_group_name_H-M   'P 1'
#
loop_
_entity.id
_entity.type
_entity.pdbx_description
1 polymer ?
#
loop_
_entity_poly.entity_id
_entity_poly.type
_entity_poly.pdbx_seq_one_letter_code
_entity_poly.pdbx_strand_id
1 'polypeptide(L)' 'MKEEEILGDTVEFLDEELKKALNEISNIAAKVYEKKMDAYEGFLETEKYNKIVVEIGNKLKEKGIDITKIEEYQDI' A
#
# COMPACT_ATOMS: atom_id res chain seq x y z
N MET A 1 13.71 14.13 -13.48
CA MET A 1 14.15 14.36 -12.08
C MET A 1 13.17 15.20 -11.28
N LYS A 2 13.18 16.55 -11.28
CA LYS A 2 12.21 17.31 -10.45
C LYS A 2 10.74 17.05 -10.80
N GLU A 3 10.41 16.92 -12.09
CA GLU A 3 9.01 16.71 -12.52
C GLU A 3 8.46 15.31 -12.20
N GLU A 4 9.30 14.27 -12.28
CA GLU A 4 8.93 12.90 -11.85
C GLU A 4 8.77 12.81 -10.33
N GLU A 5 9.59 13.56 -9.58
CA GLU A 5 9.48 13.66 -8.11
C GLU A 5 8.19 14.39 -7.70
N ILE A 6 7.74 15.38 -8.49
CA ILE A 6 6.48 16.11 -8.26
C ILE A 6 5.26 15.24 -8.60
N LEU A 7 5.32 14.46 -9.69
CA LEU A 7 4.26 13.50 -10.05
C LEU A 7 4.18 12.32 -9.07
N GLY A 8 5.32 11.84 -8.56
CA GLY A 8 5.41 10.76 -7.58
C GLY A 8 5.02 11.14 -6.15
N ASP A 9 4.62 12.40 -5.91
CA ASP A 9 4.27 12.93 -4.59
C ASP A 9 2.88 13.60 -4.59
N THR A 10 2.08 13.42 -5.64
CA THR A 10 0.66 13.82 -5.59
C THR A 10 -0.11 12.88 -4.67
N VAL A 11 -1.23 13.36 -4.13
CA VAL A 11 -2.10 12.52 -3.29
C VAL A 11 -2.63 11.34 -4.10
N GLU A 12 -3.03 11.55 -5.36
CA GLU A 12 -3.55 10.49 -6.22
C GLU A 12 -2.51 9.40 -6.48
N PHE A 13 -1.27 9.77 -6.78
CA PHE A 13 -0.20 8.80 -7.02
C PHE A 13 0.09 7.98 -5.75
N LEU A 14 0.21 8.65 -4.61
CA LEU A 14 0.46 7.99 -3.33
C LEU A 14 -0.68 7.05 -2.93
N ASP A 15 -1.94 7.46 -3.14
CA ASP A 15 -3.11 6.61 -2.89
C ASP A 15 -3.12 5.38 -3.83
N GLU A 16 -2.82 5.55 -5.12
CA GLU A 16 -2.73 4.43 -6.07
C GLU A 16 -1.63 3.44 -5.69
N GLU A 17 -0.45 3.92 -5.32
CA GLU A 17 0.67 3.05 -4.93
C GLU A 17 0.38 2.34 -3.60
N LEU A 18 -0.28 3.01 -2.65
CA LEU A 18 -0.75 2.37 -1.42
C LEU A 18 -1.77 1.27 -1.72
N LYS A 19 -2.75 1.53 -2.59
CA LYS A 19 -3.75 0.55 -3.03
C LYS A 19 -3.10 -0.67 -3.69
N LYS A 20 -2.12 -0.47 -4.57
CA LYS A 20 -1.38 -1.57 -5.21
C LYS A 20 -0.66 -2.42 -4.16
N ALA A 21 0.05 -1.80 -3.22
CA ALA A 21 0.76 -2.53 -2.16
C ALA A 21 -0.21 -3.35 -1.28
N LEU A 22 -1.33 -2.75 -0.87
CA LEU A 22 -2.35 -3.45 -0.07
C LEU A 22 -3.01 -4.61 -0.84
N ASN A 23 -3.22 -4.45 -2.15
CA ASN A 23 -3.75 -5.52 -2.98
C ASN A 23 -2.77 -6.69 -3.11
N GLU A 24 -1.48 -6.43 -3.25
CA GLU A 24 -0.46 -7.49 -3.25
C GLU A 24 -0.40 -8.25 -1.92
N ILE A 25 -0.49 -7.54 -0.80
CA ILE A 25 -0.59 -8.16 0.54
C ILE A 25 -1.84 -9.05 0.62
N SER A 26 -2.98 -8.56 0.11
CA SER A 26 -4.23 -9.33 0.07
C SER A 26 -4.12 -10.58 -0.81
N ASN A 27 -3.43 -10.49 -1.95
CA ASN A 27 -3.15 -11.63 -2.82
C ASN A 27 -2.26 -12.68 -2.15
N ILE A 28 -1.26 -12.25 -1.38
CA ILE A 28 -0.40 -13.15 -0.59
C ILE A 28 -1.24 -13.86 0.48
N ALA A 29 -2.06 -13.12 1.23
CA ALA A 29 -2.95 -13.68 2.23
C ALA A 29 -3.92 -14.71 1.63
N ALA A 30 -4.48 -14.42 0.44
CA ALA A 30 -5.33 -15.36 -0.29
C ALA A 30 -4.57 -16.65 -0.68
N LYS A 31 -3.32 -16.54 -1.18
CA LYS A 31 -2.50 -17.73 -1.50
C LYS A 31 -2.21 -18.58 -0.27
N VAL A 32 -1.94 -17.96 0.88
CA VAL A 32 -1.75 -18.67 2.16
C VAL A 32 -3.05 -19.37 2.59
N TYR A 33 -4.18 -18.67 2.55
CA TYR A 33 -5.50 -19.22 2.89
C TYR A 33 -5.89 -20.42 2.00
N GLU A 34 -5.63 -20.31 0.70
CA GLU A 34 -5.85 -21.37 -0.28
C GLU A 34 -4.81 -22.51 -0.21
N LYS A 35 -3.86 -22.44 0.73
CA LYS A 35 -2.75 -23.40 0.91
C LYS A 35 -1.86 -23.54 -0.33
N LYS A 36 -1.78 -22.49 -1.15
CA LYS A 36 -0.89 -22.37 -2.32
C LYS A 36 0.47 -21.75 -1.97
N MET A 37 0.62 -21.26 -0.74
CA MET A 37 1.83 -20.66 -0.19
C MET A 37 1.90 -21.01 1.30
N ASP A 38 3.09 -21.28 1.82
CA ASP A 38 3.26 -21.53 3.26
C ASP A 38 3.08 -20.24 4.08
N ALA A 39 2.64 -20.35 5.32
CA ALA A 39 2.41 -19.19 6.17
C ALA A 39 3.69 -18.40 6.47
N TYR A 40 4.84 -19.08 6.64
CA TYR A 40 6.11 -18.39 6.86
C TYR A 40 6.60 -17.69 5.60
N GLU A 41 6.45 -18.35 4.45
CA GLU A 41 6.75 -17.75 3.14
C GLU A 41 5.87 -16.52 2.88
N GLY A 42 4.57 -16.61 3.12
CA GLY A 42 3.64 -15.49 2.98
C GLY A 42 3.96 -14.32 3.90
N PHE A 43 4.42 -14.59 5.13
CA PHE A 43 4.92 -13.55 6.02
C PHE A 43 6.13 -12.82 5.43
N LEU A 44 7.15 -13.55 4.96
CA LEU A 44 8.34 -12.95 4.36
C LEU A 44 8.03 -12.14 3.09
N GLU A 45 7.10 -12.62 2.26
CA GLU A 45 6.65 -11.89 1.06
C GLU A 45 5.90 -10.61 1.43
N THR A 46 5.09 -10.64 2.50
CA THR A 46 4.34 -9.46 2.99
C THR A 46 5.29 -8.39 3.54
N GLU A 47 6.37 -8.77 4.23
CA GLU A 47 7.36 -7.84 4.79
C GLU A 47 7.99 -6.92 3.72
N LYS A 48 8.06 -7.36 2.46
CA LYS A 48 8.56 -6.54 1.34
C LYS A 48 7.69 -5.30 1.09
N TYR A 49 6.40 -5.37 1.41
CA TYR A 49 5.44 -4.29 1.20
C TYR A 49 5.24 -3.41 2.44
N ASN A 50 5.58 -3.90 3.63
CA ASN A 50 5.42 -3.15 4.89
C ASN A 50 6.16 -1.81 4.86
N LYS A 51 7.39 -1.77 4.34
CA LYS A 51 8.14 -0.52 4.21
C LYS A 51 7.43 0.48 3.29
N ILE A 52 6.92 0.01 2.15
CA ILE A 52 6.22 0.84 1.17
C ILE A 52 4.95 1.44 1.77
N VAL A 53 4.14 0.61 2.45
CA VAL A 53 2.90 1.05 3.11
C VAL A 53 3.19 2.12 4.16
N VAL A 54 4.20 1.93 5.01
CA VAL A 54 4.56 2.91 6.05
C VAL A 54 5.07 4.21 5.44
N GLU A 55 5.95 4.14 4.44
CA GLU A 55 6.50 5.34 3.79
C GLU A 55 5.41 6.16 3.09
N ILE A 56 4.55 5.50 2.31
CA ILE A 56 3.44 6.18 1.61
C ILE A 56 2.41 6.71 2.60
N GLY A 57 2.06 5.92 3.63
CA GLY A 57 1.13 6.33 4.66
C GLY A 57 1.59 7.59 5.41
N ASN A 58 2.89 7.70 5.69
CA ASN A 58 3.47 8.90 6.30
C ASN A 58 3.38 10.12 5.36
N LYS A 59 3.69 9.96 4.07
CA LYS A 59 3.58 11.06 3.09
C LYS A 59 2.14 11.55 2.93
N LEU A 60 1.17 10.64 2.89
CA LEU A 60 -0.25 10.98 2.85
C LEU A 60 -0.68 11.75 4.10
N LYS A 61 -0.22 11.29 5.28
CA LYS A 61 -0.47 11.98 6.55
C LYS A 61 0.12 13.40 6.58
N GLU A 62 1.34 13.59 6.08
CA GLU A 62 1.98 14.91 5.95
C GLU A 62 1.17 15.86 5.03
N LYS A 63 0.46 15.30 4.05
CA LYS A 63 -0.45 16.02 3.15
C LYS A 63 -1.86 16.23 3.73
N GLY A 64 -2.10 15.81 4.97
CA GLY A 64 -3.38 15.99 5.66
C GLY A 64 -4.42 14.90 5.37
N ILE A 65 -4.03 13.81 4.71
CA ILE A 65 -4.92 12.67 4.45
C ILE A 65 -4.88 11.70 5.64
N ASP A 66 -6.05 11.43 6.23
CA ASP A 66 -6.19 10.42 7.27
C ASP A 66 -6.25 9.02 6.65
N ILE A 67 -5.11 8.33 6.66
CA ILE A 67 -4.97 6.99 6.08
C ILE A 67 -5.78 5.92 6.81
N THR A 68 -6.23 6.19 8.05
CA THR A 68 -7.09 5.25 8.80
C THR A 68 -8.55 5.30 8.34
N LYS A 69 -8.90 6.28 7.51
CA LYS A 69 -10.22 6.49 6.91
C LYS A 69 -10.21 6.31 5.40
N ILE A 70 -9.17 5.69 4.83
CA ILE A 70 -9.06 5.51 3.37
C ILE A 70 -10.27 4.80 2.78
N GLU A 71 -10.95 3.91 3.51
CA GLU A 71 -12.22 3.30 3.09
C GLU A 71 -13.34 4.35 2.85
N GLU A 72 -13.35 5.48 3.58
CA GLU A 72 -14.34 6.56 3.42
C GLU A 72 -14.09 7.45 2.18
N TYR A 73 -12.89 7.42 1.60
CA TYR A 73 -12.55 8.13 0.36
C TYR A 73 -12.83 7.30 -0.91
N GLN A 74 -13.36 6.08 -0.77
CA GLN A 74 -13.61 5.16 -1.88
C GLN A 74 -15.00 5.31 -2.52
N ASP A 75 -15.87 6.16 -1.97
CA ASP A 75 -17.26 6.36 -2.41
C ASP A 75 -17.54 7.74 -3.08
N ILE A 76 -16.53 8.37 -3.70
CA ILE A 76 -16.71 9.59 -4.52
C ILE A 76 -16.41 9.32 -5.99
#